data_AF-A0A1S4C2F9-F1
#
_entry.id   AF-A0A1S4C2F9-F1
#
_cell.length_a   1.000
_cell.length_b   1.000
_cell.length_c   1.000
_cell.angle_alpha   90.00
_cell.angle_beta   90.00
_cell.angle_gamma   90.00
#
_symmetry.space_group_name_H-M   'P 1'
#
loop_
_entity.id
_entity.type
_entity.pdbx_description
1 polymer ?
#
loop_
_entity_poly.entity_id
_entity_poly.type
_entity_poly.pdbx_seq_one_letter_code
_entity_poly.pdbx_strand_id
1 'polypeptide(L)'
;MKWRIGPKEIHRGRGGTAVKPRQIKWRGRMFIVHRGSAATAVNCSMPISAALTNPRNFITKITRYNKVVNIPNSMTILDKLLPISLEMTKRNLTGICNFTNPGVVSNNEILEMYRDNVDPSFSWKNFTHEEQAKVIVAPNNELDTSKMSKEFPEMKSIKESLIEYVFKPNRKTRVA
;
A
#
# COMPACT_ATOMS: atom_id res chain seq x y z
N MET A 1 -11.05 5.00 -12.24
CA MET A 1 -12.10 4.44 -11.35
C MET A 1 -12.24 5.35 -10.13
N LYS A 2 -13.30 6.17 -10.08
CA LYS A 2 -13.68 6.95 -8.89
C LYS A 2 -14.63 6.08 -8.07
N TRP A 3 -14.22 5.63 -6.89
CA TRP A 3 -15.14 5.05 -5.94
C TRP A 3 -15.92 6.20 -5.28
N ARG A 4 -17.20 6.35 -5.62
CA ARG A 4 -18.16 7.11 -4.80
C ARG A 4 -18.87 6.11 -3.92
N ILE A 5 -18.53 6.06 -2.64
CA ILE A 5 -19.42 5.45 -1.64
C ILE A 5 -20.43 6.55 -1.30
N GLY A 6 -21.58 6.53 -1.97
CA GLY A 6 -22.72 7.38 -1.64
C GLY A 6 -23.63 6.68 -0.63
N PRO A 7 -24.26 7.41 0.31
CA PRO A 7 -25.26 6.81 1.19
C PRO A 7 -26.51 6.44 0.36
N LYS A 8 -27.02 5.22 0.57
CA LYS A 8 -28.40 4.88 0.23
C LYS A 8 -29.34 5.70 1.13
N GLU A 9 -30.35 6.25 0.49
CA GLU A 9 -31.58 6.87 1.06
C GLU A 9 -31.44 8.16 1.88
N ILE A 10 -31.99 9.22 1.29
CA ILE A 10 -32.23 10.52 1.92
C ILE A 10 -33.66 10.49 2.45
N HIS A 11 -33.84 10.42 3.77
CA HIS A 11 -35.05 10.93 4.41
C HIS A 11 -34.78 12.36 4.90
N ARG A 12 -35.56 13.30 4.37
CA ARG A 12 -35.50 14.73 4.71
C ARG A 12 -36.08 14.96 6.12
N GLY A 13 -35.22 15.14 7.11
CA GLY A 13 -35.53 15.76 8.40
C GLY A 13 -34.77 17.08 8.58
N ARG A 14 -35.47 18.14 8.96
CA ARG A 14 -34.97 19.53 9.06
C ARG A 14 -33.95 19.67 10.21
N GLY A 15 -32.92 20.50 10.01
CA GLY A 15 -32.17 21.12 11.12
C GLY A 15 -30.75 20.62 11.43
N GLY A 16 -29.99 20.07 10.48
CA GLY A 16 -28.58 19.72 10.68
C GLY A 16 -27.66 20.47 9.72
N THR A 17 -26.57 21.05 10.23
CA THR A 17 -25.46 21.57 9.42
C THR A 17 -25.05 20.52 8.37
N ALA A 18 -25.07 20.91 7.09
CA ALA A 18 -24.70 20.01 6.01
C ALA A 18 -23.24 19.60 6.14
N VAL A 19 -22.99 18.41 6.71
CA VAL A 19 -21.65 17.81 6.74
C VAL A 19 -21.28 17.50 5.29
N LYS A 20 -20.37 18.31 4.72
CA LYS A 20 -19.88 18.09 3.34
C LYS A 20 -19.43 16.63 3.20
N PRO A 21 -19.84 15.92 2.12
CA PRO A 21 -19.53 14.51 1.95
C PRO A 21 -18.01 14.28 1.91
N ARG A 22 -17.56 13.22 2.59
CA ARG A 22 -16.16 12.77 2.62
C ARG A 22 -15.69 12.58 1.18
N GLN A 23 -14.69 13.34 0.74
CA GLN A 23 -14.14 13.21 -0.62
C GLN A 23 -12.77 12.54 -0.56
N ILE A 24 -12.69 11.35 -1.14
CA ILE A 24 -11.44 10.62 -1.35
C ILE A 24 -11.10 10.78 -2.84
N LYS A 25 -9.91 11.32 -3.14
CA LYS A 25 -9.43 11.52 -4.51
C LYS A 25 -8.00 11.03 -4.65
N TRP A 26 -7.74 10.32 -5.74
CA TRP A 26 -6.41 9.96 -6.19
C TRP A 26 -5.91 11.03 -7.17
N ARG A 27 -4.70 11.56 -6.94
CA ARG A 27 -3.98 12.43 -7.87
C ARG A 27 -2.55 11.89 -8.03
N GLY A 28 -2.30 11.11 -9.09
CA GLY A 28 -1.00 10.46 -9.31
C GLY A 28 -0.65 9.47 -8.19
N ARG A 29 0.56 9.59 -7.61
CA ARG A 29 1.02 8.82 -6.43
C ARG A 29 0.44 9.30 -5.09
N MET A 30 -0.35 10.37 -5.11
CA MET A 30 -0.88 11.02 -3.90
C MET A 30 -2.34 10.64 -3.67
N PHE A 31 -2.60 10.11 -2.48
CA PHE A 31 -3.93 9.88 -1.95
C PHE A 31 -4.33 11.11 -1.11
N ILE A 32 -5.49 11.69 -1.37
CA ILE A 32 -5.96 12.87 -0.62
C ILE A 32 -7.27 12.56 0.07
N VAL A 33 -7.28 12.71 1.39
CA VAL A 33 -8.47 12.56 2.22
C VAL A 33 -8.94 13.92 2.70
N HIS A 34 -10.22 14.23 2.46
CA HIS A 34 -10.82 15.51 2.81
C HIS A 34 -11.85 15.36 3.93
N ARG A 35 -11.80 16.28 4.89
CA ARG A 35 -12.90 16.55 5.83
C ARG A 35 -13.06 18.07 5.98
N GLY A 36 -14.10 18.64 5.37
CA GLY A 36 -14.30 20.09 5.36
C GLY A 36 -13.21 20.82 4.55
N SER A 37 -12.55 21.82 5.16
CA SER A 37 -11.42 22.57 4.60
C SER A 37 -10.05 21.91 4.86
N ALA A 38 -9.99 20.89 5.72
CA ALA A 38 -8.77 20.15 6.02
C ALA A 38 -8.52 19.03 5.00
N ALA A 39 -7.30 18.97 4.48
CA ALA A 39 -6.83 17.94 3.57
C ALA A 39 -5.56 17.27 4.10
N THR A 40 -5.53 15.95 4.04
CA THR A 40 -4.35 15.14 4.33
C THR A 40 -3.85 14.58 3.01
N ALA A 41 -2.61 14.91 2.65
CA ALA A 41 -1.95 14.39 1.46
C ALA A 41 -1.03 13.25 1.86
N VAL A 42 -1.19 12.12 1.18
CA VAL A 42 -0.67 10.82 1.60
C VAL A 42 0.10 10.24 0.42
N ASN A 43 1.41 10.07 0.57
CA ASN A 43 2.25 9.49 -0.49
C ASN A 43 2.24 7.96 -0.38
N CYS A 44 1.68 7.28 -1.39
CA CYS A 44 1.67 5.82 -1.45
C CYS A 44 2.72 5.34 -2.46
N SER A 45 3.63 4.48 -2.00
CA SER A 45 4.58 3.77 -2.87
C SER A 45 4.14 2.32 -3.02
N MET A 46 4.19 1.79 -4.25
CA MET A 46 4.02 0.36 -4.58
C MET A 46 2.86 -0.30 -3.82
N PRO A 47 1.60 -0.06 -4.21
CA PRO A 47 0.44 -0.56 -3.48
C PRO A 47 0.35 -2.10 -3.56
N ILE A 48 0.23 -2.72 -2.39
CA ILE A 48 0.07 -4.16 -2.20
C ILE A 48 -1.25 -4.42 -1.47
N SER A 49 -1.94 -5.48 -1.88
CA SER A 49 -3.20 -5.96 -1.29
C SER A 49 -3.17 -7.49 -1.17
N ALA A 50 -4.01 -8.07 -0.30
CA ALA A 50 -4.19 -9.51 -0.21
C ALA A 50 -4.70 -10.14 -1.51
N ALA A 51 -5.42 -9.39 -2.35
CA ALA A 51 -5.90 -9.86 -3.64
C ALA A 51 -4.77 -9.92 -4.68
N LEU A 52 -4.10 -11.08 -4.78
CA LEU A 52 -3.00 -11.34 -5.72
C LEU A 52 -3.45 -11.46 -7.19
N THR A 53 -4.76 -11.49 -7.46
CA THR A 53 -5.32 -11.50 -8.82
C THR A 53 -5.38 -10.11 -9.46
N ASN A 54 -5.28 -9.05 -8.66
CA ASN A 54 -5.45 -7.69 -9.14
C ASN A 54 -4.21 -7.22 -9.92
N PRO A 55 -4.33 -6.81 -11.20
CA PRO A 55 -3.18 -6.37 -12.01
C PRO A 55 -2.52 -5.08 -11.50
N ARG A 56 -3.18 -4.32 -10.61
CA ARG A 56 -2.58 -3.13 -9.97
C ARG A 56 -1.72 -3.47 -8.76
N ASN A 57 -1.85 -4.68 -8.20
CA ASN A 57 -1.07 -5.14 -7.07
C ASN A 57 0.40 -5.27 -7.48
N PHE A 58 1.29 -4.72 -6.67
CA PHE A 58 2.72 -4.74 -6.95
C PHE A 58 3.27 -6.17 -7.04
N ILE A 59 2.83 -7.09 -6.16
CA ILE A 59 3.29 -8.49 -6.15
C ILE A 59 2.95 -9.17 -7.48
N THR A 60 1.72 -8.98 -7.98
CA THR A 60 1.27 -9.52 -9.27
C THR A 60 2.05 -8.98 -10.46
N LYS A 61 2.62 -7.77 -10.36
CA LYS A 61 3.45 -7.20 -11.42
C LYS A 61 4.83 -7.84 -11.43
N ILE A 62 5.49 -7.90 -10.27
CA ILE A 62 6.85 -8.44 -10.18
C ILE A 62 6.90 -9.93 -10.49
N THR A 63 5.85 -10.70 -10.20
CA THR A 63 5.77 -12.12 -10.57
C THR A 63 5.58 -12.35 -12.07
N ARG A 64 5.19 -11.34 -12.84
CA ARG A 64 5.01 -11.41 -14.30
C ARG A 64 6.20 -10.87 -15.08
N TYR A 65 7.16 -10.21 -14.43
CA TYR A 65 8.32 -9.65 -15.10
C TYR A 65 9.37 -10.73 -15.36
N ASN A 66 9.99 -10.66 -16.55
CA ASN A 66 11.07 -11.59 -16.92
C ASN A 66 12.33 -11.40 -16.07
N LYS A 67 12.60 -10.16 -15.67
CA LYS A 67 13.72 -9.77 -14.83
C LYS A 67 13.26 -8.78 -13.78
N VAL A 68 13.84 -8.87 -12.59
CA VAL A 68 13.53 -7.98 -11.46
C VAL A 68 14.80 -7.33 -10.92
N VAL A 69 14.63 -6.14 -10.37
CA VAL A 69 15.68 -5.37 -9.73
C VAL A 69 15.65 -5.67 -8.24
N ASN A 70 16.81 -5.90 -7.61
CA ASN A 70 16.89 -6.12 -6.17
C ASN A 70 17.31 -4.84 -5.42
N ILE A 71 16.38 -3.89 -5.26
CA ILE A 71 16.60 -2.66 -4.49
C ILE A 71 15.56 -2.59 -3.35
N PRO A 72 15.99 -2.33 -2.10
CA PRO A 72 15.08 -2.07 -0.99
C PRO A 72 14.23 -0.81 -1.23
N ASN A 73 12.92 -0.88 -0.96
CA ASN A 73 12.03 0.26 -1.10
C ASN A 73 10.94 0.25 -0.02
N SER A 74 10.43 1.42 0.34
CA SER A 74 9.23 1.53 1.18
C SER A 74 7.99 1.20 0.35
N MET A 75 7.11 0.36 0.92
CA MET A 75 5.90 -0.13 0.25
C MET A 75 4.66 0.05 1.14
N THR A 76 3.50 0.00 0.49
CA THR A 76 2.19 0.30 1.12
C THR A 76 1.31 -0.93 1.13
N ILE A 77 0.99 -1.48 2.30
CA ILE A 77 -0.02 -2.53 2.46
C ILE A 77 -1.40 -1.87 2.62
N LEU A 78 -2.16 -1.85 1.53
CA LEU A 78 -3.45 -1.14 1.45
C LEU A 78 -4.45 -1.66 2.48
N ASP A 79 -4.50 -2.96 2.72
CA ASP A 79 -5.52 -3.58 3.57
C ASP A 79 -5.44 -3.08 5.02
N LYS A 80 -4.25 -2.70 5.49
CA LYS A 80 -4.05 -2.13 6.82
C LYS A 80 -4.03 -0.60 6.82
N LEU A 81 -3.41 0.00 5.82
CA LEU A 81 -3.25 1.45 5.75
C LEU A 81 -4.56 2.16 5.36
N LEU A 82 -5.42 1.58 4.51
CA LEU A 82 -6.71 2.20 4.16
C LEU A 82 -7.61 2.46 5.39
N PRO A 83 -7.82 1.51 6.33
CA PRO A 83 -8.49 1.79 7.61
C PRO A 83 -7.83 2.92 8.41
N ILE A 84 -6.50 2.96 8.46
CA ILE A 84 -5.75 4.01 9.17
C ILE A 84 -6.05 5.39 8.57
N SER A 85 -6.18 5.51 7.25
CA SER A 85 -6.55 6.79 6.60
C SER A 85 -7.91 7.31 7.06
N LEU A 86 -8.86 6.42 7.37
CA LEU A 86 -10.16 6.80 7.92
C LEU A 86 -10.03 7.29 9.35
N GLU A 87 -9.16 6.67 10.17
CA GLU A 87 -8.86 7.12 11.52
C GLU A 87 -8.13 8.46 11.54
N MET A 88 -7.16 8.69 10.64
CA MET A 88 -6.52 10.00 10.47
C MET A 88 -7.56 11.10 10.20
N THR A 89 -8.57 10.78 9.40
CA THR A 89 -9.68 11.70 9.09
C THR A 89 -10.57 11.96 10.30
N LYS A 90 -10.82 10.96 11.14
CA LYS A 90 -11.57 11.11 12.38
C LYS A 90 -10.83 12.00 13.38
N ARG A 91 -9.52 11.81 13.50
CA ARG A 91 -8.59 12.59 14.36
C ARG A 91 -8.22 13.97 13.79
N ASN A 92 -8.72 14.32 12.60
CA ASN A 92 -8.42 15.58 11.90
C ASN A 92 -6.91 15.81 11.70
N LEU A 93 -6.14 14.75 11.45
CA LEU A 93 -4.71 14.88 11.17
C LEU A 93 -4.52 15.53 9.80
N THR A 94 -3.80 16.65 9.73
CA THR A 94 -3.59 17.42 8.51
C THR A 94 -2.13 17.42 8.05
N GLY A 95 -1.92 17.89 6.82
CA GLY A 95 -0.60 18.02 6.21
C GLY A 95 -0.18 16.81 5.39
N ILE A 96 1.10 16.80 5.01
CA ILE A 96 1.70 15.72 4.22
C ILE A 96 2.18 14.62 5.17
N CYS A 97 1.96 13.37 4.79
CA CYS A 97 2.49 12.21 5.48
C CYS A 97 2.88 11.11 4.48
N ASN A 98 4.02 10.46 4.73
CA ASN A 98 4.39 9.26 3.98
C ASN A 98 3.58 8.08 4.47
N PHE A 99 2.95 7.36 3.56
CA PHE A 99 1.96 6.35 3.88
C PHE A 99 2.43 4.99 3.41
N THR A 100 3.56 4.63 3.96
CA THR A 100 4.20 3.33 3.78
C THR A 100 4.32 2.68 5.14
N ASN A 101 4.39 1.35 5.12
CA ASN A 101 4.72 0.62 6.34
C ASN A 101 6.17 0.96 6.76
N PRO A 102 6.48 0.98 8.07
CA PRO A 102 7.84 1.17 8.54
C PRO A 102 8.80 0.12 7.99
N GLY A 103 10.00 0.60 7.64
CA GLY A 103 11.07 -0.22 7.06
C GLY A 103 11.00 -0.35 5.54
N VAL A 104 11.89 -1.20 5.03
CA VAL A 104 12.06 -1.46 3.59
C VAL A 104 12.03 -2.95 3.31
N VAL A 105 11.66 -3.28 2.08
CA VAL A 105 11.70 -4.65 1.57
C VAL A 105 12.18 -4.62 0.12
N SER A 106 12.97 -5.61 -0.27
CA SER A 106 13.42 -5.75 -1.66
C SER A 106 12.48 -6.64 -2.47
N ASN A 107 12.57 -6.57 -3.80
CA ASN A 107 11.79 -7.44 -4.67
C ASN A 107 12.14 -8.92 -4.46
N ASN A 108 13.41 -9.25 -4.22
CA ASN A 108 13.81 -10.64 -3.98
C ASN A 108 13.19 -11.19 -2.70
N GLU A 109 13.19 -10.42 -1.61
CA GLU A 109 12.55 -10.83 -0.36
C GLU A 109 11.05 -11.11 -0.55
N ILE A 110 10.36 -10.28 -1.34
CA ILE A 110 8.93 -10.50 -1.65
C ILE A 110 8.74 -11.76 -2.51
N LEU A 111 9.59 -11.98 -3.51
CA LEU A 111 9.49 -13.15 -4.40
C LEU A 111 9.85 -14.45 -3.69
N GLU A 112 10.78 -14.41 -2.75
CA GLU A 112 11.08 -15.53 -1.83
C GLU A 112 9.85 -15.87 -1.00
N MET A 113 9.23 -14.87 -0.34
CA MET A 113 7.99 -15.08 0.40
C MET A 113 6.85 -15.60 -0.49
N TYR A 114 6.76 -15.11 -1.73
CA TYR A 114 5.76 -15.58 -2.70
C TYR A 114 6.00 -17.04 -3.09
N ARG A 115 7.24 -17.43 -3.38
CA ARG A 115 7.61 -18.81 -3.67
C ARG A 115 7.24 -19.72 -2.50
N ASP A 116 7.64 -19.34 -1.29
CA ASP A 116 7.51 -20.21 -0.12
C ASP A 116 6.05 -20.38 0.34
N ASN A 117 5.18 -19.40 0.08
CA ASN A 117 3.80 -19.40 0.56
C ASN A 117 2.74 -19.67 -0.53
N VAL A 118 2.98 -19.25 -1.77
CA VAL A 118 1.95 -19.24 -2.83
C VAL A 118 2.27 -20.24 -3.95
N ASP A 119 3.52 -20.27 -4.43
CA ASP A 119 3.95 -21.12 -5.53
C ASP A 119 5.41 -21.58 -5.37
N PRO A 120 5.66 -22.76 -4.77
CA PRO A 120 7.01 -23.28 -4.53
C PRO A 120 7.84 -23.51 -5.79
N SER A 121 7.20 -23.63 -6.96
CA SER A 121 7.87 -23.81 -8.26
C SER A 121 8.29 -22.50 -8.91
N PHE A 122 7.89 -21.37 -8.33
CA PHE A 122 8.18 -20.05 -8.87
C PHE A 122 9.68 -19.75 -8.85
N SER A 123 10.18 -19.28 -10.00
CA SER A 123 11.56 -18.82 -10.17
C SER A 123 11.58 -17.47 -10.87
N TRP A 124 12.61 -16.66 -10.58
CA TRP A 124 12.80 -15.35 -11.19
C TRP A 124 14.28 -15.15 -11.55
N LYS A 125 14.54 -14.12 -12.37
CA LYS A 125 15.90 -13.71 -12.75
C LYS A 125 16.13 -12.26 -12.34
N ASN A 126 17.34 -11.95 -11.90
CA ASN A 126 17.72 -10.59 -11.57
C ASN A 126 18.37 -9.89 -12.78
N PHE A 127 18.28 -8.57 -12.82
CA PHE A 127 19.13 -7.77 -13.72
C PHE A 127 20.60 -7.87 -13.30
N THR A 128 21.51 -7.82 -14.29
CA THR A 128 22.93 -7.60 -13.99
C THR A 128 23.16 -6.14 -13.59
N HIS A 129 24.29 -5.86 -12.95
CA HIS A 129 24.62 -4.50 -12.51
C HIS A 129 24.63 -3.48 -13.67
N GLU A 130 25.15 -3.90 -14.83
CA GLU A 130 25.19 -3.07 -16.04
C GLU A 130 23.81 -2.83 -16.66
N GLU A 131 22.93 -3.83 -16.67
CA GLU A 131 21.55 -3.67 -17.12
C GLU A 131 20.77 -2.76 -16.17
N GLN A 132 21.02 -2.91 -14.87
CA GLN A 132 20.37 -2.14 -13.82
C GLN A 132 20.71 -0.65 -13.92
N ALA A 133 21.98 -0.31 -14.16
CA ALA A 133 22.44 1.08 -14.32
C ALA A 133 21.79 1.80 -15.53
N LYS A 134 21.41 1.06 -16.58
CA LYS A 134 20.73 1.61 -17.76
C LYS A 134 19.25 1.92 -17.51
N VAL A 135 18.62 1.23 -16.56
CA VAL A 135 17.18 1.30 -16.30
C VAL A 135 16.85 2.16 -15.08
N ILE A 136 17.80 2.32 -14.15
CA ILE A 136 17.55 2.95 -12.85
C ILE A 136 18.32 4.26 -12.71
N VAL A 137 17.58 5.34 -12.51
CA VAL A 137 18.12 6.70 -12.32
C VAL A 137 18.44 7.00 -10.85
N ALA A 138 17.82 6.31 -9.88
CA ALA A 138 18.07 6.53 -8.46
C ALA A 138 17.96 5.22 -7.63
N PRO A 139 18.93 4.92 -6.74
CA PRO A 139 19.08 3.59 -6.12
C PRO A 139 18.35 3.36 -4.80
N ASN A 140 17.76 4.37 -4.13
CA ASN A 140 17.03 4.18 -2.88
C ASN A 140 15.85 5.16 -2.78
N ASN A 141 14.70 4.67 -2.29
CA ASN A 141 13.48 5.46 -2.10
C ASN A 141 12.78 5.11 -0.77
N GLU A 142 13.58 4.88 0.27
CA GLU A 142 13.08 4.80 1.64
C GLU A 142 12.39 6.11 2.03
N LEU A 143 11.17 6.00 2.52
CA LEU A 143 10.37 7.14 2.98
C LEU A 143 10.38 7.18 4.50
N ASP A 144 10.59 8.36 5.08
CA ASP A 144 10.49 8.54 6.52
C ASP A 144 9.05 8.32 7.00
N THR A 145 8.85 7.31 7.86
CA THR A 145 7.56 6.97 8.47
C THR A 145 7.43 7.47 9.91
N SER A 146 8.37 8.26 10.43
CA SER A 146 8.42 8.71 11.82
C SER A 146 7.08 9.33 12.31
N LYS A 147 6.44 10.15 11.46
CA LYS A 147 5.14 10.77 11.75
C LYS A 147 4.02 9.72 11.87
N MET A 148 3.99 8.73 10.98
CA MET A 148 2.99 7.65 11.04
C MET A 148 3.21 6.75 12.25
N SER A 149 4.45 6.39 12.55
CA SER A 149 4.80 5.54 13.69
C SER A 149 4.47 6.18 15.03
N LYS A 150 4.54 7.52 15.13
CA LYS A 150 4.12 8.28 16.33
C LYS A 150 2.60 8.25 16.53
N GLU A 151 1.84 8.44 15.46
CA GLU A 151 0.36 8.52 15.51
C GLU A 151 -0.32 7.14 15.62
N PHE A 152 0.33 6.12 15.06
CA PHE A 152 -0.16 4.74 14.96
C PHE A 152 0.97 3.76 15.35
N PRO A 153 1.33 3.67 16.64
CA PRO A 153 2.39 2.77 17.11
C PRO A 153 2.05 1.29 16.89
N GLU A 154 0.78 0.93 16.69
CA GLU A 154 0.34 -0.43 16.34
C GLU A 154 0.66 -0.84 14.89
N MET A 155 1.24 0.06 14.10
CA MET A 155 1.58 -0.21 12.71
C MET A 155 2.76 -1.17 12.61
N LYS A 156 2.51 -2.33 12.01
CA LYS A 156 3.52 -3.35 11.77
C LYS A 156 4.48 -2.93 10.66
N SER A 157 5.71 -3.44 10.76
CA SER A 157 6.73 -3.29 9.71
C SER A 157 6.23 -3.87 8.37
N ILE A 158 6.86 -3.48 7.27
CA ILE A 158 6.47 -3.97 5.94
C ILE A 158 6.56 -5.50 5.83
N LYS A 159 7.62 -6.12 6.37
CA LYS A 159 7.85 -7.57 6.30
C LYS A 159 6.79 -8.35 7.09
N GLU A 160 6.50 -7.94 8.31
CA GLU A 160 5.45 -8.56 9.13
C GLU A 160 4.07 -8.38 8.49
N SER A 161 3.79 -7.18 7.97
CA SER A 161 2.52 -6.88 7.32
C SER A 161 2.32 -7.70 6.04
N LEU A 162 3.37 -7.93 5.26
CA LEU A 162 3.34 -8.81 4.09
C LEU A 162 2.98 -10.24 4.48
N ILE A 163 3.67 -10.79 5.48
CA ILE A 163 3.41 -12.15 5.95
C ILE A 163 1.97 -12.26 6.44
N GLU A 164 1.53 -11.35 7.30
CA GLU A 164 0.24 -11.47 7.98
C GLU A 164 -0.97 -11.22 7.08
N TYR A 165 -0.93 -10.15 6.28
CA TYR A 165 -2.09 -9.71 5.53
C TYR A 165 -2.09 -10.21 4.09
N VAL A 166 -0.92 -10.58 3.53
CA VAL A 166 -0.82 -10.99 2.14
C VAL A 166 -0.52 -12.49 2.03
N PHE A 167 0.55 -12.98 2.63
CA PHE A 167 0.98 -14.36 2.39
C PHE A 167 0.23 -15.40 3.21
N LYS A 168 -0.05 -15.14 4.50
CA LYS A 168 -0.85 -16.06 5.34
C LYS A 168 -2.23 -16.38 4.73
N PRO A 169 -3.03 -15.40 4.26
CA PRO A 169 -4.33 -15.68 3.66
C PRO A 169 -4.25 -16.39 2.30
N ASN A 170 -3.14 -16.22 1.57
CA ASN A 170 -2.91 -16.83 0.27
C ASN A 170 -2.09 -18.13 0.34
N ARG A 171 -1.78 -18.62 1.55
CA ARG A 171 -0.98 -19.82 1.73
C ARG A 171 -1.76 -21.01 1.20
N LYS A 172 -1.25 -21.66 0.15
CA LYS A 172 -1.80 -22.95 -0.27
C LYS A 172 -1.43 -23.96 0.79
N THR A 173 -2.41 -24.46 1.54
CA THR A 173 -2.21 -25.61 2.41
C THR A 173 -1.65 -26.72 1.53
N ARG A 174 -0.43 -27.21 1.80
CA ARG A 174 0.00 -28.48 1.22
C ARG A 174 -1.03 -29.51 1.67
N VAL A 175 -1.89 -29.94 0.76
CA VAL A 175 -2.63 -31.18 0.96
C VAL A 175 -1.55 -32.23 1.02
N ALA A 176 -1.33 -32.75 2.23
CA ALA A 176 -0.37 -33.81 2.51
C ALA A 176 -0.80 -35.09 1.81
#